data_AF-A0A0K1R0X5-F1
#
_entry.id   AF-A0A0K1R0X5-F1
#
_cell.length_a   1.000
_cell.length_b   1.000
_cell.length_c   1.000
_cell.angle_alpha   90.00
_cell.angle_beta   90.00
_cell.angle_gamma   90.00
#
_symmetry.space_group_name_H-M   'P 1'
#
loop_
_entity.id
_entity.type
_entity.pdbx_description
1 polymer ?
#
loop_
_entity_poly.entity_id
_entity_poly.type
_entity_poly.pdbx_seq_one_letter_code
_entity_poly.pdbx_strand_id
1 'polypeptide(L)'
;GVLVMCEVMMPDGKTPHPSNKRATILDDAGAWFGFEQEYFFYKDGRPLGFPEAGYPAPQGPYYTGVGYKNVGDVARKIVEEHLDLCLAAGINHEGINAEVAKGQWEFQIFGKGSKTAADQM
;
A
#
# COMPACT_ATOMS: atom_id res chain seq x y z
N GLY A 1 16.55 0.50 13.84
CA GLY A 1 16.39 1.94 13.59
C GLY A 1 14.96 2.34 13.92
N VAL A 2 14.53 3.55 13.57
CA VAL A 2 13.13 4.01 13.68
C VAL A 2 12.72 4.73 12.41
N LEU A 3 11.42 4.71 12.08
CA LEU A 3 10.81 5.54 11.04
C LEU A 3 10.06 6.70 11.71
N VAL A 4 10.15 7.90 11.12
CA VAL A 4 9.48 9.10 11.62
C VAL A 4 8.70 9.72 10.47
N MET A 5 7.38 9.55 10.50
CA MET A 5 6.48 10.24 9.58
C MET A 5 6.36 11.71 10.03
N CYS A 6 6.58 12.63 9.10
CA CYS A 6 6.66 14.07 9.39
C CYS A 6 5.65 14.84 8.55
N GLU A 7 5.16 15.93 9.10
CA GLU A 7 4.47 16.95 8.32
C GLU A 7 5.44 18.04 7.86
N VAL A 8 5.07 18.77 6.80
CA VAL A 8 5.88 19.83 6.23
C VAL A 8 5.26 21.18 6.54
N MET A 9 6.08 22.07 7.10
CA MET A 9 5.70 23.42 7.52
C MET A 9 6.47 24.46 6.71
N MET A 10 5.93 25.68 6.64
CA MET A 10 6.66 26.85 6.16
C MET A 10 7.80 27.21 7.13
N PRO A 11 8.81 28.00 6.72
CA PRO A 11 9.94 28.38 7.58
C PRO A 11 9.56 29.15 8.86
N ASP A 12 8.33 29.65 8.95
CA ASP A 12 7.81 30.30 10.16
C ASP A 12 7.51 29.31 11.31
N GLY A 13 7.58 28.00 11.03
CA GLY A 13 7.34 26.92 11.99
C GLY A 13 5.90 26.82 12.48
N LYS A 14 4.95 27.52 11.86
CA LYS A 14 3.55 27.60 12.30
C LYS A 14 2.57 27.33 11.17
N THR A 15 2.87 27.80 9.97
CA THR A 15 1.97 27.67 8.82
C THR A 15 2.24 26.35 8.11
N PRO A 16 1.24 25.47 7.93
CA PRO A 16 1.40 24.27 7.10
C PRO A 16 1.82 24.64 5.68
N HIS A 17 2.74 23.88 5.08
CA HIS A 17 3.06 24.06 3.67
C HIS A 17 1.80 23.75 2.82
N PRO A 18 1.56 24.40 1.66
CA PRO A 18 0.35 24.15 0.84
C PRO A 18 0.11 22.68 0.43
N SER A 19 1.16 21.86 0.42
CA SER A 19 1.07 20.41 0.18
C SER A 19 0.74 19.57 1.41
N ASN A 20 0.81 20.13 2.62
CA ASN A 20 0.53 19.43 3.87
C ASN A 20 -0.99 19.19 4.02
N LYS A 21 -1.45 18.04 3.52
CA LYS A 21 -2.85 17.63 3.64
C LYS A 21 -3.19 17.08 5.02
N ARG A 22 -2.20 16.60 5.77
CA ARG A 22 -2.37 16.13 7.15
C ARG A 22 -2.94 17.24 8.04
N ALA A 23 -2.49 18.48 7.87
CA ALA A 23 -2.99 19.64 8.60
C ALA A 23 -4.49 19.93 8.37
N THR A 24 -5.10 19.39 7.30
CA THR A 24 -6.54 19.52 7.02
C THR A 24 -7.40 18.41 7.62
N ILE A 25 -6.77 17.37 8.18
CA ILE A 25 -7.48 16.25 8.80
C ILE A 25 -7.90 16.67 10.21
N LEU A 26 -9.21 16.62 10.48
CA LEU A 26 -9.76 16.81 11.83
C LEU A 26 -9.16 15.76 12.76
N ASP A 27 -8.72 16.16 13.95
CA ASP A 27 -8.18 15.24 14.95
C ASP A 27 -9.32 14.57 15.75
N ASP A 28 -9.77 13.41 15.29
CA ASP A 28 -10.86 12.65 15.89
C ASP A 28 -10.37 11.25 16.25
N ALA A 29 -10.04 11.05 17.54
CA ALA A 29 -9.59 9.77 18.09
C ALA A 29 -10.68 8.68 18.12
N GLY A 30 -11.95 9.07 17.92
CA GLY A 30 -13.10 8.17 17.91
C GLY A 30 -13.44 7.62 16.53
N ALA A 31 -12.89 8.19 15.46
CA ALA A 31 -13.13 7.77 14.09
C ALA A 31 -12.35 6.48 13.73
N TRP A 32 -12.95 5.65 12.88
CA TRP A 32 -12.37 4.37 12.42
C TRP A 32 -12.38 4.35 10.90
N PHE A 33 -11.28 3.90 10.31
CA PHE A 33 -11.09 3.84 8.86
C PHE A 33 -10.48 2.49 8.48
N GLY A 34 -11.05 1.84 7.47
CA GLY A 34 -10.42 0.74 6.75
C GLY A 34 -10.03 1.25 5.37
N PHE A 35 -8.79 0.97 4.99
CA PHE A 35 -8.27 1.30 3.67
C PHE A 35 -7.77 0.04 2.97
N GLU A 36 -8.10 -0.07 1.70
CA GLU A 36 -7.73 -1.16 0.80
C GLU A 36 -6.86 -0.56 -0.30
N GLN A 37 -5.54 -0.67 -0.15
CA GLN A 37 -4.58 -0.05 -1.06
C GLN A 37 -4.16 -1.05 -2.13
N GLU A 38 -4.73 -0.89 -3.33
CA GLU A 38 -4.31 -1.63 -4.52
C GLU A 38 -3.06 -1.02 -5.17
N TYR A 39 -2.18 -1.85 -5.72
CA TYR A 39 -0.97 -1.40 -6.40
C TYR A 39 -0.48 -2.44 -7.41
N PHE A 40 0.35 -1.98 -8.36
CA PHE A 40 1.02 -2.84 -9.33
C PHE A 40 2.53 -2.85 -9.10
N PHE A 41 3.14 -4.03 -9.19
CA PHE A 41 4.57 -4.11 -9.37
C PHE A 41 4.94 -3.78 -10.81
N TYR A 42 5.96 -2.96 -11.01
CA TYR A 42 6.50 -2.61 -12.31
C TYR A 42 7.97 -2.99 -12.42
N LYS A 43 8.36 -3.47 -13.59
CA LYS A 43 9.75 -3.70 -13.97
C LYS A 43 9.93 -3.30 -15.44
N ASP A 44 10.97 -2.53 -15.74
CA ASP A 44 11.30 -2.10 -17.10
C ASP A 44 10.13 -1.41 -17.83
N GLY A 45 9.38 -0.59 -17.10
CA GLY A 45 8.24 0.16 -17.64
C GLY A 45 6.98 -0.67 -17.89
N ARG A 46 6.94 -1.95 -17.49
CA ARG A 46 5.77 -2.82 -17.61
C ARG A 46 5.35 -3.44 -16.28
N PRO A 47 4.06 -3.78 -16.10
CA PRO A 47 3.62 -4.54 -14.94
C PRO A 47 4.34 -5.90 -14.85
N LEU A 48 4.73 -6.29 -13.65
CA LEU A 48 5.41 -7.55 -13.39
C LEU A 48 4.53 -8.73 -13.84
N GLY A 49 5.10 -9.64 -14.62
CA GLY A 49 4.41 -10.81 -15.16
C GLY A 49 3.64 -10.57 -16.46
N PHE A 50 3.62 -9.34 -16.98
CA PHE A 50 3.19 -9.08 -18.36
C PHE A 50 4.25 -9.59 -19.35
N PRO A 51 3.83 -9.98 -20.58
CA PRO A 51 4.78 -10.22 -21.66
C PRO A 51 5.48 -8.91 -22.07
N GLU A 52 6.64 -9.04 -22.72
CA GLU A 52 7.43 -7.90 -23.23
C GLU A 52 6.61 -6.98 -24.14
N ALA A 53 5.74 -7.58 -24.97
CA ALA A 53 4.76 -6.87 -25.78
C ALA A 53 3.34 -7.43 -25.54
N GLY A 54 2.36 -6.54 -25.52
CA GLY A 54 0.94 -6.88 -25.36
C GLY A 54 0.50 -7.04 -23.90
N TYR A 55 -0.48 -7.94 -23.71
CA TYR A 55 -1.19 -8.17 -22.45
C TYR A 55 -1.11 -9.64 -22.06
N PRO A 56 -1.22 -9.99 -20.76
CA PRO A 56 -1.34 -11.36 -20.33
C PRO A 56 -2.67 -11.98 -20.81
N ALA A 57 -2.86 -13.27 -20.54
CA ALA A 57 -4.16 -13.91 -20.73
C ALA A 57 -5.26 -13.16 -19.95
N PRO A 58 -6.53 -13.23 -20.39
CA PRO A 58 -7.64 -12.55 -19.73
C PRO A 58 -7.69 -12.79 -18.22
N GLN A 59 -8.26 -11.82 -17.50
CA GLN A 59 -8.47 -11.89 -16.06
C GLN A 59 -9.31 -13.14 -15.68
N GLY A 60 -9.10 -13.64 -14.47
CA GLY A 60 -9.76 -14.84 -13.96
C GLY A 60 -8.89 -15.66 -13.01
N PRO A 61 -7.69 -16.13 -13.43
CA PRO A 61 -6.88 -16.99 -12.59
C PRO A 61 -5.99 -16.25 -11.58
N TYR A 62 -6.00 -14.91 -11.58
CA TYR A 62 -5.04 -14.10 -10.83
C TYR A 62 -5.51 -13.71 -9.42
N TYR A 63 -6.79 -13.36 -9.25
CA TYR A 63 -7.34 -12.96 -7.96
C TYR A 63 -7.20 -14.08 -6.93
N THR A 64 -6.61 -13.78 -5.78
CA THR A 64 -6.24 -14.76 -4.73
C THR A 64 -5.44 -15.96 -5.25
N GLY A 65 -4.78 -15.80 -6.40
CA GLY A 65 -4.10 -16.86 -7.11
C GLY A 65 -2.85 -17.35 -6.39
N VAL A 66 -2.48 -18.59 -6.71
CA VAL A 66 -1.23 -19.24 -6.27
C VAL A 66 -0.50 -19.85 -7.46
N GLY A 67 0.80 -20.11 -7.28
CA GLY A 67 1.65 -20.76 -8.28
C GLY A 67 2.27 -19.79 -9.30
N TYR A 68 3.42 -20.21 -9.85
CA TYR A 68 4.25 -19.39 -10.74
C TYR A 68 3.49 -18.81 -11.93
N LYS A 69 2.58 -19.58 -12.54
CA LYS A 69 1.78 -19.16 -13.69
C LYS A 69 0.96 -17.89 -13.42
N ASN A 70 0.39 -17.80 -12.21
CA ASN A 70 -0.55 -16.75 -11.84
C ASN A 70 0.15 -15.59 -11.13
N VAL A 71 1.12 -15.90 -10.27
CA VAL A 71 1.71 -14.95 -9.30
C VAL A 71 3.15 -14.57 -9.64
N GLY A 72 3.83 -15.34 -10.49
CA GLY A 72 5.24 -15.15 -10.81
C GLY A 72 6.20 -15.73 -9.75
N ASP A 73 7.47 -15.36 -9.88
CA ASP A 73 8.58 -15.79 -9.01
C ASP A 73 8.76 -14.91 -7.78
N VAL A 74 8.62 -13.58 -7.92
CA VAL A 74 9.06 -12.62 -6.90
C VAL A 74 7.91 -11.86 -6.23
N ALA A 75 6.75 -11.71 -6.88
CA ALA A 75 5.70 -10.81 -6.41
C ALA A 75 5.21 -11.16 -4.99
N ARG A 76 4.88 -12.43 -4.75
CA ARG A 76 4.46 -12.89 -3.41
C ARG A 76 5.54 -12.67 -2.37
N LYS A 77 6.81 -12.92 -2.70
CA LYS A 77 7.91 -12.69 -1.75
C LYS A 77 7.96 -11.22 -1.29
N ILE A 78 7.76 -10.27 -2.20
CA ILE A 78 7.75 -8.85 -1.86
C ILE A 78 6.57 -8.52 -0.95
N VAL A 79 5.38 -9.07 -1.25
CA VAL A 79 4.15 -8.79 -0.50
C VAL A 79 4.21 -9.35 0.92
N GLU A 80 4.70 -10.58 1.09
CA GLU A 80 4.84 -11.21 2.42
C GLU A 80 5.91 -10.47 3.25
N GLU A 81 7.04 -10.11 2.65
CA GLU A 81 8.06 -9.30 3.33
C GLU A 81 7.53 -7.91 3.72
N HIS A 82 6.72 -7.27 2.85
CA HIS A 82 6.06 -6.00 3.17
C HIS A 82 5.13 -6.13 4.38
N LEU A 83 4.30 -7.17 4.43
CA LEU A 83 3.44 -7.45 5.57
C LEU A 83 4.26 -7.57 6.86
N ASP A 84 5.32 -8.39 6.86
CA ASP A 84 6.19 -8.58 8.02
C ASP A 84 6.87 -7.28 8.47
N LEU A 85 7.34 -6.46 7.52
CA LEU A 85 7.95 -5.16 7.80
C LEU A 85 6.95 -4.16 8.38
N CYS A 86 5.72 -4.10 7.87
CA CYS A 86 4.67 -3.24 8.41
C CYS A 86 4.31 -3.62 9.84
N LEU A 87 4.13 -4.92 10.12
CA LEU A 87 3.87 -5.42 11.46
C LEU A 87 5.04 -5.11 12.41
N ALA A 88 6.28 -5.32 11.96
CA ALA A 88 7.47 -4.98 12.74
C ALA A 88 7.61 -3.48 13.02
N ALA A 89 7.10 -2.62 12.12
CA ALA A 89 7.05 -1.17 12.29
C ALA A 89 5.87 -0.70 13.18
N GLY A 90 4.96 -1.60 13.57
CA GLY A 90 3.77 -1.27 14.37
C GLY A 90 2.62 -0.66 13.57
N ILE A 91 2.61 -0.83 12.24
CA ILE A 91 1.48 -0.46 11.37
C ILE A 91 0.38 -1.52 11.52
N ASN A 92 -0.88 -1.11 11.66
CA ASN A 92 -2.00 -2.04 11.80
C ASN A 92 -2.45 -2.60 10.44
N HIS A 93 -1.60 -3.47 9.90
CA HIS A 93 -1.76 -4.15 8.62
C HIS A 93 -2.59 -5.43 8.81
N GLU A 94 -3.79 -5.48 8.23
CA GLU A 94 -4.80 -6.50 8.54
C GLU A 94 -4.83 -7.65 7.51
N GLY A 95 -4.41 -7.40 6.27
CA GLY A 95 -4.45 -8.44 5.24
C GLY A 95 -3.78 -8.05 3.94
N ILE A 96 -3.62 -9.06 3.07
CA ILE A 96 -3.09 -8.97 1.72
C ILE A 96 -3.89 -9.87 0.77
N ASN A 97 -3.98 -9.50 -0.49
CA ASN A 97 -4.41 -10.42 -1.55
C ASN A 97 -3.75 -10.10 -2.90
N ALA A 98 -3.59 -11.14 -3.72
CA ALA A 98 -3.35 -10.96 -5.14
C ALA A 98 -4.65 -10.45 -5.78
N GLU A 99 -4.54 -9.40 -6.58
CA GLU A 99 -5.69 -8.75 -7.19
C GLU A 99 -6.06 -9.37 -8.55
N VAL A 100 -7.14 -8.89 -9.16
CA VAL A 100 -7.73 -9.43 -10.38
C VAL A 100 -6.78 -9.30 -11.58
N ALA A 101 -5.97 -8.25 -11.66
CA ALA A 101 -5.00 -8.10 -12.75
C ALA A 101 -3.65 -8.74 -12.42
N LYS A 102 -3.00 -9.33 -13.44
CA LYS A 102 -1.67 -9.94 -13.26
C LYS A 102 -0.65 -8.90 -12.81
N GLY A 103 0.04 -9.17 -11.71
CA GLY A 103 1.03 -8.26 -11.13
C GLY A 103 0.43 -7.18 -10.22
N GLN A 104 -0.89 -7.17 -10.03
CA GLN A 104 -1.60 -6.32 -9.08
C GLN A 104 -1.77 -7.03 -7.74
N TRP A 105 -1.66 -6.27 -6.67
CA TRP A 105 -1.82 -6.71 -5.29
C TRP A 105 -2.54 -5.64 -4.48
N GLU A 106 -3.04 -6.06 -3.34
CA GLU A 106 -3.66 -5.18 -2.36
C GLU A 106 -3.12 -5.50 -0.97
N PHE A 107 -3.04 -4.47 -0.13
CA PHE A 107 -2.94 -4.62 1.31
C PHE A 107 -4.02 -3.79 2.02
N GLN A 108 -4.40 -4.22 3.22
CA GLN A 108 -5.41 -3.55 4.03
C GLN A 108 -4.82 -3.01 5.33
N ILE A 109 -5.21 -1.79 5.70
CA ILE A 109 -4.89 -1.16 6.99
C ILE A 109 -6.18 -0.75 7.67
N PHE A 110 -6.25 -0.99 8.98
CA PHE A 110 -7.36 -0.54 9.80
C PHE A 110 -6.89 0.40 10.90
N GLY A 111 -7.33 1.66 10.85
CA GLY A 111 -6.87 2.70 11.75
C GLY A 111 -7.98 3.25 12.62
N LYS A 112 -7.69 3.41 13.92
CA LYS A 112 -8.49 4.22 14.84
C LYS A 112 -7.80 5.55 15.09
N GLY A 113 -8.57 6.62 15.05
CA GLY A 113 -8.06 7.99 15.04
C GLY A 113 -7.80 8.46 13.62
N SER A 114 -8.45 9.54 13.19
CA SER A 114 -8.38 10.05 11.81
C SER A 114 -6.97 10.37 11.32
N LYS A 115 -6.13 11.03 12.12
CA LYS A 115 -4.73 11.31 11.76
C LYS A 115 -3.87 10.06 11.81
N THR A 116 -4.00 9.26 12.86
CA THR A 116 -3.25 8.01 13.01
C THR A 116 -3.54 7.02 11.89
N ALA A 117 -4.81 6.89 11.47
CA ALA A 117 -5.21 6.04 10.36
C ALA A 117 -4.57 6.50 9.04
N ALA A 118 -4.48 7.81 8.81
CA ALA A 118 -3.81 8.37 7.64
C ALA A 118 -2.28 8.28 7.72
N ASP A 119 -1.68 8.37 8.92
CA ASP A 119 -0.23 8.28 9.12
C ASP A 119 0.31 6.84 8.94
N GLN A 120 -0.53 5.83 9.10
CA GLN A 120 -0.17 4.41 8.94
C GLN A 120 -0.21 3.92 7.50
N MET A 121 -0.99 4.58 6.64
CA MET A 121 -1.07 4.30 5.20
C MET A 121 0.10 4.94 4.45
#